data_AF-A0A428RPG6-F1
#
_entry.id   AF-A0A428RPG6-F1
#
_cell.length_a   1.000
_cell.length_b   1.000
_cell.length_c   1.000
_cell.angle_alpha   90.00
_cell.angle_beta   90.00
_cell.angle_gamma   90.00
#
_symmetry.space_group_name_H-M   'P 1'
#
loop_
_entity.id
_entity.type
_entity.pdbx_description
1 polymer ?
#
loop_
_entity_poly.entity_id
_entity_poly.type
_entity_poly.pdbx_seq_one_letter_code
_entity_poly.pdbx_strand_id
1 'polypeptide(L)'
;MDDPNSMEELRRLLREARQQAEEAERGREQERQRAEEAERERQEEQQRAEKEQQRAEEAERGRQEERDRAEKEQQRAEASEKQIQPTTLDEYIAACHSLVFSSFNIERNRKLTSKGPITNPRNKWCPTNLRPWPDFLRQQRITFGTLYDIFPTHRRIFENRSFLSGLGSRMAKRKITDEKVLEYFLHNSVEDPVRAIVDQLKEVEGVRSAFDLGSGIIFENHPHAISDVAEEVVDRNTAPTPPSTPGSRLDLNQLRPDQICIYRSDNAGSTRRTMIYISEYKPPHKLTAPHLRLGLRPMNIYKDVVNRKTIPTSVDPDARFQYHAERLTAAAITQTYHYMIEGGLEYGLLTTGEAIVFLKVDWREPETLLYHLAEPDSEVSAHPNHFHLCTAVGQYLAFSLMALGPPGERR
;
A
#
# COMPACT_ATOMS: atom_id res chain seq x y z
N MET A 1 54.90 81.88 -94.17
CA MET A 1 55.99 81.71 -93.21
C MET A 1 55.32 81.60 -91.85
N ASP A 2 54.54 80.54 -91.56
CA ASP A 2 55.00 79.16 -91.31
C ASP A 2 56.27 79.14 -90.48
N ASP A 3 56.09 79.40 -89.18
CA ASP A 3 57.11 79.23 -88.15
C ASP A 3 57.09 77.75 -87.69
N PRO A 4 58.11 76.94 -88.05
CA PRO A 4 58.16 75.52 -87.72
C PRO A 4 58.19 75.25 -86.21
N ASN A 5 58.55 76.26 -85.41
CA ASN A 5 58.82 76.14 -83.98
C ASN A 5 57.53 76.07 -83.12
N SER A 6 56.42 76.69 -83.58
CA SER A 6 55.14 76.71 -82.86
C SER A 6 54.38 75.38 -82.95
N MET A 7 54.47 74.69 -84.09
CA MET A 7 53.91 73.36 -84.28
C MET A 7 54.66 72.28 -83.52
N GLU A 8 55.97 72.46 -83.31
CA GLU A 8 56.83 71.51 -82.61
C GLU A 8 56.64 71.59 -81.09
N GLU A 9 56.46 72.80 -80.55
CA GLU A 9 56.15 73.05 -79.13
C GLU A 9 54.72 72.62 -78.76
N LEU A 10 53.73 72.85 -79.63
CA LEU A 10 52.36 72.35 -79.45
C LEU A 10 52.31 70.80 -79.49
N ARG A 11 53.12 70.17 -80.35
CA ARG A 11 53.29 68.70 -80.39
C ARG A 11 54.04 68.13 -79.18
N ARG A 12 54.88 68.93 -78.50
CA ARG A 12 55.52 68.55 -77.24
C ARG A 12 54.50 68.62 -76.10
N LEU A 13 53.76 69.71 -75.99
CA LEU A 13 52.70 69.89 -74.98
C LEU A 13 51.56 68.88 -75.14
N LEU A 14 51.15 68.53 -76.36
CA LEU A 14 50.17 67.46 -76.61
C LEU A 14 50.70 66.07 -76.25
N ARG A 15 52.01 65.82 -76.37
CA ARG A 15 52.64 64.56 -75.94
C ARG A 15 52.75 64.49 -74.42
N GLU A 16 53.15 65.57 -73.77
CA GLU A 16 53.22 65.67 -72.31
C GLU A 16 51.82 65.58 -71.68
N ALA A 17 50.82 66.27 -72.24
CA ALA A 17 49.44 66.18 -71.78
C ALA A 17 48.83 64.79 -72.02
N ARG A 18 49.19 64.10 -73.13
CA ARG A 18 48.82 62.69 -73.35
C ARG A 18 49.49 61.76 -72.36
N GLN A 19 50.78 61.94 -72.08
CA GLN A 19 51.49 61.15 -71.06
C GLN A 19 50.89 61.37 -69.66
N GLN A 20 50.59 62.62 -69.29
CA GLN A 20 49.94 62.91 -68.01
C GLN A 20 48.51 62.36 -67.94
N ALA A 21 47.76 62.39 -69.05
CA ALA A 21 46.44 61.77 -69.11
C ALA A 21 46.53 60.23 -68.99
N GLU A 22 47.49 59.59 -69.67
CA GLU A 22 47.74 58.15 -69.56
C GLU A 22 48.24 57.74 -68.16
N GLU A 23 49.09 58.54 -67.52
CA GLU A 23 49.54 58.31 -66.14
C GLU A 23 48.42 58.53 -65.13
N ALA A 24 47.57 59.55 -65.32
CA ALA A 24 46.40 59.78 -64.48
C ALA A 24 45.33 58.68 -64.67
N GLU A 25 45.16 58.18 -65.89
CA GLU A 25 44.26 57.06 -66.20
C GLU A 25 44.77 55.77 -65.57
N ARG A 26 46.08 55.46 -65.69
CA ARG A 26 46.71 54.33 -64.97
C ARG A 26 46.62 54.48 -63.46
N GLY A 27 46.77 55.69 -62.92
CA GLY A 27 46.61 55.97 -61.50
C GLY A 27 45.20 55.69 -61.00
N ARG A 28 44.17 56.16 -61.75
CA ARG A 28 42.76 55.88 -61.46
C ARG A 28 42.41 54.41 -61.59
N GLU A 29 42.98 53.72 -62.58
CA GLU A 29 42.75 52.29 -62.79
C GLU A 29 43.38 51.45 -61.67
N GLN A 30 44.58 51.80 -61.20
CA GLN A 30 45.19 51.19 -60.01
C GLN A 30 44.44 51.49 -58.71
N GLU A 31 43.89 52.69 -58.56
CA GLU A 31 43.10 53.07 -57.39
C GLU A 31 41.76 52.33 -57.38
N ARG A 32 41.13 52.16 -58.55
CA ARG A 32 39.91 51.38 -58.73
C ARG A 32 40.15 49.89 -58.47
N GLN A 33 41.25 49.33 -58.96
CA GLN A 33 41.65 47.95 -58.63
C GLN A 33 41.88 47.75 -57.13
N ARG A 34 42.54 48.70 -56.45
CA ARG A 34 42.74 48.64 -55.00
C ARG A 34 41.42 48.76 -54.23
N ALA A 35 40.49 49.59 -54.68
CA ALA A 35 39.17 49.73 -54.07
C ALA A 35 38.33 48.44 -54.22
N GLU A 36 38.35 47.83 -55.41
CA GLU A 36 37.65 46.55 -55.69
C GLU A 36 38.26 45.39 -54.89
N GLU A 37 39.59 45.33 -54.76
CA GLU A 37 40.27 44.32 -53.94
C GLU A 37 39.94 44.48 -52.45
N ALA A 38 39.97 45.72 -51.93
CA ALA A 38 39.58 46.01 -50.55
C ALA A 38 38.08 45.73 -50.28
N GLU A 39 37.21 45.92 -51.27
CA GLU A 39 35.80 45.56 -51.14
C GLU A 39 35.59 44.05 -51.13
N ARG A 40 36.34 43.31 -51.96
CA ARG A 40 36.32 41.84 -51.95
C ARG A 40 36.83 41.28 -50.62
N GLU A 41 37.90 41.83 -50.08
CA GLU A 41 38.42 41.45 -48.75
C GLU A 41 37.39 41.68 -47.65
N ARG A 42 36.71 42.85 -47.63
CA ARG A 42 35.63 43.12 -46.68
C ARG A 42 34.46 42.14 -46.80
N GLN A 43 34.05 41.80 -48.02
CA GLN A 43 32.99 40.81 -48.24
C GLN A 43 33.41 39.41 -47.79
N GLU A 44 34.65 39.00 -48.05
CA GLU A 44 35.18 37.72 -47.57
C GLU A 44 35.26 37.67 -46.04
N GLU A 45 35.69 38.75 -45.39
CA GLU A 45 35.76 38.86 -43.93
C GLU A 45 34.37 38.81 -43.30
N GLN A 46 33.39 39.51 -43.88
CA GLN A 46 32.00 39.49 -43.41
C GLN A 46 31.37 38.10 -43.56
N GLN A 47 31.61 37.41 -44.69
CA GLN A 47 31.16 36.02 -44.86
C GLN A 47 31.83 35.05 -43.88
N ARG A 48 33.10 35.28 -43.52
CA ARG A 48 33.79 34.48 -42.49
C ARG A 48 33.16 34.72 -41.12
N ALA A 49 32.91 35.97 -40.76
CA ALA A 49 32.28 36.34 -39.50
C ALA A 49 30.86 35.74 -39.37
N GLU A 50 30.03 35.80 -40.43
CA GLU A 50 28.70 35.20 -40.44
C GLU A 50 28.74 33.67 -40.27
N LYS A 51 29.66 33.00 -40.97
CA LYS A 51 29.86 31.54 -40.82
C LYS A 51 30.33 31.17 -39.42
N GLU A 52 31.19 31.99 -38.81
CA GLU A 52 31.67 31.76 -37.45
C GLU A 52 30.55 31.97 -36.43
N GLN A 53 29.72 33.01 -36.61
CA GLN A 53 28.55 33.26 -35.79
C GLN A 53 27.52 32.12 -35.90
N GLN A 54 27.21 31.66 -37.10
CA GLN A 54 26.32 30.51 -37.30
C GLN A 54 26.85 29.24 -36.63
N ARG A 55 28.16 28.97 -36.73
CA ARG A 55 28.78 27.83 -36.02
C ARG A 55 28.70 27.99 -34.51
N ALA A 56 28.89 29.21 -34.00
CA ALA A 56 28.79 29.49 -32.57
C ALA A 56 27.36 29.27 -32.05
N GLU A 57 26.36 29.76 -32.78
CA GLU A 57 24.93 29.58 -32.47
C GLU A 57 24.51 28.10 -32.56
N GLU A 58 24.96 27.37 -33.59
CA GLU A 58 24.70 25.93 -33.70
C GLU A 58 25.39 25.14 -32.58
N ALA A 59 26.62 25.49 -32.22
CA ALA A 59 27.32 24.86 -31.10
C ALA A 59 26.66 25.18 -29.76
N GLU A 60 26.11 26.38 -29.57
CA GLU A 60 25.36 26.75 -28.38
C GLU A 60 24.02 26.01 -28.29
N ARG A 61 23.27 25.93 -29.40
CA ARG A 61 22.05 25.11 -29.49
C ARG A 61 22.35 23.65 -29.20
N GLY A 62 23.42 23.09 -29.77
CA GLY A 62 23.87 21.73 -29.50
C GLY A 62 24.19 21.48 -28.02
N ARG A 63 24.89 22.42 -27.36
CA ARG A 63 25.15 22.36 -25.91
C ARG A 63 23.88 22.45 -25.08
N GLN A 64 22.91 23.28 -25.47
CA GLN A 64 21.64 23.40 -24.75
C GLN A 64 20.79 22.13 -24.89
N GLU A 65 20.69 21.57 -26.09
CA GLU A 65 19.97 20.30 -26.32
C GLU A 65 20.61 19.14 -25.56
N GLU A 66 21.94 19.11 -25.45
CA GLU A 66 22.67 18.12 -24.66
C GLU A 66 22.40 18.28 -23.16
N ARG A 67 22.40 19.51 -22.64
CA ARG A 67 22.02 19.80 -21.24
C ARG A 67 20.58 19.38 -20.93
N ASP A 68 19.63 19.76 -21.78
CA ASP A 68 18.22 19.39 -21.61
C ASP A 68 18.02 17.87 -21.65
N ARG A 69 18.81 17.16 -22.47
CA ARG A 69 18.80 15.69 -22.54
C ARG A 69 19.38 15.08 -21.26
N ALA A 70 20.52 15.59 -20.81
CA ALA A 70 21.17 15.13 -19.57
C ALA A 70 20.27 15.37 -18.35
N GLU A 71 19.62 16.52 -18.23
CA GLU A 71 18.68 16.82 -17.16
C GLU A 71 17.47 15.88 -17.17
N LYS A 72 16.88 15.61 -18.35
CA LYS A 72 15.76 14.65 -18.47
C LYS A 72 16.19 13.22 -18.12
N GLU A 73 17.39 12.83 -18.51
CA GLU A 73 17.93 11.51 -18.17
C GLU A 73 18.21 11.38 -16.67
N GLN A 74 18.80 12.42 -16.05
CA GLN A 74 19.01 12.48 -14.61
C GLN A 74 17.69 12.43 -13.84
N GLN A 75 16.69 13.23 -14.23
CA GLN A 75 15.36 13.19 -13.60
C GLN A 75 14.71 11.82 -13.72
N ARG A 76 14.85 11.15 -14.88
CA ARG A 76 14.34 9.79 -15.07
C ARG A 76 15.07 8.78 -14.20
N ALA A 77 16.39 8.90 -14.08
CA ALA A 77 17.21 8.04 -13.23
C ALA A 77 16.81 8.21 -11.75
N GLU A 78 16.73 9.45 -11.26
CA GLU A 78 16.32 9.76 -9.88
C GLU A 78 14.89 9.26 -9.58
N ALA A 79 13.95 9.42 -10.52
CA ALA A 79 12.59 8.92 -10.37
C ALA A 79 12.55 7.39 -10.30
N SER A 80 13.35 6.71 -11.12
CA SER A 80 13.48 5.25 -11.10
C SER A 80 14.11 4.78 -9.79
N GLU A 81 15.16 5.46 -9.33
CA GLU A 81 15.86 5.15 -8.08
C GLU A 81 14.91 5.25 -6.88
N LYS A 82 14.09 6.31 -6.81
CA LYS A 82 13.05 6.46 -5.79
C LYS A 82 12.00 5.34 -5.81
N GLN A 83 11.73 4.72 -6.96
CA GLN A 83 10.78 3.61 -7.04
C GLN A 83 11.35 2.28 -6.55
N ILE A 84 12.67 2.07 -6.70
CA ILE A 84 13.36 0.83 -6.31
C ILE A 84 13.97 0.91 -4.91
N GLN A 85 14.11 2.11 -4.36
CA GLN A 85 14.59 2.33 -3.01
C GLN A 85 13.64 1.66 -2.00
N PRO A 86 14.18 0.94 -0.98
CA PRO A 86 13.38 0.43 0.12
C PRO A 86 12.60 1.54 0.84
N THR A 87 11.44 1.17 1.35
CA THR A 87 10.53 2.11 2.02
C THR A 87 10.80 2.15 3.53
N THR A 88 10.52 3.31 4.13
CA THR A 88 10.35 3.45 5.59
C THR A 88 9.04 2.80 6.05
N LEU A 89 8.83 2.63 7.36
CA LEU A 89 7.59 2.02 7.88
C LEU A 89 6.33 2.75 7.37
N ASP A 90 6.33 4.08 7.44
CA ASP A 90 5.18 4.89 7.04
C ASP A 90 4.96 4.88 5.53
N GLU A 91 6.05 4.99 4.75
CA GLU A 91 6.00 4.87 3.29
C GLU A 91 5.50 3.48 2.86
N TYR A 92 5.89 2.44 3.58
CA TYR A 92 5.48 1.06 3.31
C TYR A 92 3.98 0.88 3.56
N ILE A 93 3.50 1.26 4.75
CA ILE A 93 2.08 1.19 5.11
C ILE A 93 1.23 2.01 4.11
N ALA A 94 1.70 3.21 3.75
CA ALA A 94 1.04 4.05 2.74
C ALA A 94 1.01 3.37 1.36
N ALA A 95 2.13 2.77 0.94
CA ALA A 95 2.26 2.11 -0.36
C ALA A 95 1.43 0.83 -0.44
N CYS A 96 1.39 0.02 0.62
CA CYS A 96 0.50 -1.15 0.72
C CYS A 96 -0.96 -0.75 0.51
N HIS A 97 -1.41 0.34 1.16
CA HIS A 97 -2.77 0.81 0.99
C HIS A 97 -3.02 1.37 -0.42
N SER A 98 -2.21 2.35 -0.84
CA SER A 98 -2.44 3.09 -2.08
C SER A 98 -2.18 2.29 -3.36
N LEU A 99 -1.24 1.34 -3.34
CA LEU A 99 -0.86 0.56 -4.52
C LEU A 99 -1.47 -0.84 -4.55
N VAL A 100 -1.69 -1.49 -3.39
CA VAL A 100 -2.10 -2.89 -3.33
C VAL A 100 -3.55 -3.02 -2.85
N PHE A 101 -3.86 -2.52 -1.65
CA PHE A 101 -5.19 -2.67 -1.04
C PHE A 101 -6.27 -1.94 -1.86
N SER A 102 -5.97 -0.77 -2.40
CA SER A 102 -6.86 -0.01 -3.31
C SER A 102 -7.28 -0.78 -4.57
N SER A 103 -6.57 -1.86 -4.91
CA SER A 103 -6.93 -2.75 -6.01
C SER A 103 -8.04 -3.76 -5.66
N PHE A 104 -8.60 -3.70 -4.45
CA PHE A 104 -9.71 -4.53 -4.02
C PHE A 104 -10.93 -4.36 -4.94
N ASN A 105 -11.40 -5.46 -5.53
CA ASN A 105 -12.46 -5.41 -6.52
C ASN A 105 -13.44 -6.57 -6.36
N ILE A 106 -14.72 -6.26 -6.14
CA ILE A 106 -15.76 -7.27 -5.91
C ILE A 106 -16.44 -7.64 -7.21
N GLU A 107 -16.71 -8.93 -7.41
CA GLU A 107 -17.59 -9.36 -8.51
C GLU A 107 -19.05 -8.99 -8.20
N ARG A 108 -19.57 -8.02 -8.96
CA ARG A 108 -20.94 -7.51 -8.80
C ARG A 108 -21.99 -8.43 -9.40
N ASN A 109 -21.61 -9.26 -10.37
CA ASN A 109 -22.52 -10.22 -10.97
C ASN A 109 -22.73 -11.42 -10.05
N ARG A 110 -23.86 -11.44 -9.34
CA ARG A 110 -24.23 -12.54 -8.43
C ARG A 110 -24.19 -13.92 -9.07
N LYS A 111 -24.31 -14.06 -10.40
CA LYS A 111 -24.23 -15.38 -11.08
C LYS A 111 -22.81 -15.97 -11.06
N LEU A 112 -21.80 -15.12 -10.91
CA LEU A 112 -20.37 -15.49 -10.91
C LEU A 112 -19.79 -15.62 -9.49
N THR A 113 -20.58 -15.37 -8.46
CA THR A 113 -20.14 -15.44 -7.05
C THR A 113 -20.57 -16.74 -6.39
N SER A 114 -19.84 -17.15 -5.35
CA SER A 114 -20.20 -18.32 -4.54
C SER A 114 -21.62 -18.21 -4.00
N LYS A 115 -22.31 -19.36 -3.98
CA LYS A 115 -23.70 -19.51 -3.51
C LYS A 115 -23.72 -20.14 -2.13
N GLY A 116 -24.90 -20.14 -1.52
CA GLY A 116 -25.13 -20.75 -0.21
C GLY A 116 -25.13 -19.75 0.94
N PRO A 117 -25.46 -20.22 2.15
CA PRO A 117 -25.51 -19.39 3.34
C PRO A 117 -24.12 -18.86 3.71
N ILE A 118 -24.09 -17.72 4.40
CA ILE A 118 -22.86 -17.11 4.94
C ILE A 118 -22.17 -18.01 5.97
N THR A 119 -22.97 -18.55 6.89
CA THR A 119 -22.57 -19.51 7.90
C THR A 119 -23.80 -20.18 8.50
N ASN A 120 -23.58 -21.25 9.25
CA ASN A 120 -24.58 -21.88 10.09
C ASN A 120 -24.18 -21.71 11.57
N PRO A 121 -24.86 -20.84 12.33
CA PRO A 121 -24.57 -20.61 13.74
C PRO A 121 -25.20 -21.67 14.67
N ARG A 122 -25.90 -22.68 14.14
CA ARG A 122 -26.54 -23.72 14.96
C ARG A 122 -25.49 -24.51 15.75
N ASN A 123 -25.80 -24.79 17.02
CA ASN A 123 -24.94 -25.53 17.96
C ASN A 123 -23.60 -24.83 18.28
N LYS A 124 -23.52 -23.51 18.09
CA LYS A 124 -22.34 -22.71 18.44
C LYS A 124 -22.60 -21.86 19.67
N TRP A 125 -21.55 -21.57 20.43
CA TRP A 125 -21.60 -20.56 21.50
C TRP A 125 -21.96 -19.20 20.89
N CYS A 126 -22.91 -18.50 21.49
CA CYS A 126 -23.40 -17.21 21.01
C CYS A 126 -23.30 -16.20 22.15
N PRO A 127 -22.75 -14.99 21.90
CA PRO A 127 -22.69 -13.98 22.94
C PRO A 127 -24.10 -13.45 23.21
N THR A 128 -24.42 -13.25 24.48
CA THR A 128 -25.71 -12.69 24.89
C THR A 128 -25.79 -11.21 24.50
N ASN A 129 -24.75 -10.45 24.81
CA ASN A 129 -24.70 -9.00 24.61
C ASN A 129 -23.65 -8.65 23.56
N LEU A 130 -24.04 -7.82 22.60
CA LEU A 130 -23.11 -7.18 21.68
C LEU A 130 -22.99 -5.70 22.06
N ARG A 131 -21.77 -5.19 22.25
CA ARG A 131 -21.52 -3.78 22.63
C ARG A 131 -20.34 -3.19 21.84
N PRO A 132 -20.34 -1.89 21.53
CA PRO A 132 -19.15 -1.23 20.99
C PRO A 132 -17.95 -1.38 21.94
N TRP A 133 -16.75 -1.44 21.38
CA TRP A 133 -15.49 -1.39 22.10
C TRP A 133 -15.03 0.08 22.18
N PRO A 134 -15.33 0.79 23.29
CA PRO A 134 -15.12 2.24 23.37
C PRO A 134 -13.64 2.63 23.33
N ASP A 135 -12.77 1.82 23.91
CA ASP A 135 -11.34 2.13 24.06
C ASP A 135 -10.48 1.69 22.87
N PHE A 136 -11.04 1.05 21.85
CA PHE A 136 -10.27 0.47 20.75
C PHE A 136 -9.32 1.48 20.10
N LEU A 137 -9.84 2.64 19.68
CA LEU A 137 -9.03 3.69 19.03
C LEU A 137 -7.97 4.27 19.98
N ARG A 138 -8.26 4.33 21.28
CA ARG A 138 -7.29 4.79 22.28
C ARG A 138 -6.16 3.78 22.43
N GLN A 139 -6.49 2.49 22.54
CA GLN A 139 -5.51 1.41 22.62
C GLN A 139 -4.67 1.33 21.36
N GLN A 140 -5.28 1.46 20.18
CA GLN A 140 -4.58 1.51 18.90
C GLN A 140 -3.53 2.63 18.87
N ARG A 141 -3.89 3.85 19.30
CA ARG A 141 -2.96 4.98 19.37
C ARG A 141 -1.83 4.76 20.37
N ILE A 142 -2.13 4.18 21.53
CA ILE A 142 -1.11 3.84 22.53
C ILE A 142 -0.12 2.83 21.96
N THR A 143 -0.63 1.77 21.31
CA THR A 143 0.20 0.74 20.67
C THR A 143 1.13 1.34 19.62
N PHE A 144 0.62 2.19 18.73
CA PHE A 144 1.46 2.87 17.76
C PHE A 144 2.43 3.85 18.44
N GLY A 145 1.99 4.63 19.44
CA GLY A 145 2.88 5.51 20.20
C GLY A 145 4.09 4.77 20.75
N THR A 146 3.85 3.67 21.47
CA THR A 146 4.92 2.79 21.97
C THR A 146 5.80 2.25 20.85
N LEU A 147 5.22 1.89 19.70
CA LEU A 147 5.99 1.42 18.55
C LEU A 147 6.89 2.52 17.98
N TYR A 148 6.38 3.72 17.73
CA TYR A 148 7.14 4.84 17.17
C TYR A 148 8.22 5.36 18.13
N ASP A 149 8.00 5.26 19.45
CA ASP A 149 8.97 5.67 20.46
C ASP A 149 10.21 4.75 20.49
N ILE A 150 10.05 3.48 20.11
CA ILE A 150 11.11 2.45 20.23
C ILE A 150 11.70 2.07 18.87
N PHE A 151 10.86 1.92 17.84
CA PHE A 151 11.29 1.44 16.53
C PHE A 151 11.88 2.59 15.68
N PRO A 152 13.06 2.42 15.06
CA PRO A 152 13.65 3.45 14.22
C PRO A 152 12.93 3.55 12.86
N THR A 153 11.82 4.28 12.83
CA THR A 153 10.87 4.35 11.69
C THR A 153 11.47 4.93 10.41
N HIS A 154 12.56 5.70 10.50
CA HIS A 154 13.30 6.26 9.37
C HIS A 154 14.15 5.23 8.61
N ARG A 155 14.29 3.99 9.12
CA ARG A 155 15.02 2.94 8.42
C ARG A 155 14.27 2.51 7.16
N ARG A 156 14.97 2.53 6.02
CA ARG A 156 14.48 2.09 4.72
C ARG A 156 14.79 0.61 4.52
N ILE A 157 13.90 -0.27 4.98
CA ILE A 157 14.11 -1.72 5.04
C ILE A 157 12.96 -2.55 4.47
N PHE A 158 11.82 -1.92 4.17
CA PHE A 158 10.64 -2.61 3.65
C PHE A 158 10.60 -2.60 2.13
N GLU A 159 9.73 -3.42 1.53
CA GLU A 159 9.66 -3.56 0.07
C GLU A 159 9.43 -2.22 -0.63
N ASN A 160 10.06 -2.08 -1.79
CA ASN A 160 10.01 -0.85 -2.56
C ASN A 160 8.68 -0.66 -3.30
N ARG A 161 8.43 0.58 -3.73
CA ARG A 161 7.18 0.97 -4.40
C ARG A 161 6.98 0.26 -5.74
N SER A 162 8.07 -0.04 -6.46
CA SER A 162 8.00 -0.77 -7.74
C SER A 162 7.44 -2.19 -7.55
N PHE A 163 7.93 -2.92 -6.55
CA PHE A 163 7.42 -4.24 -6.19
C PHE A 163 5.93 -4.18 -5.81
N LEU A 164 5.56 -3.25 -4.92
CA LEU A 164 4.17 -3.09 -4.47
C LEU A 164 3.23 -2.69 -5.62
N SER A 165 3.67 -1.84 -6.54
CA SER A 165 2.90 -1.50 -7.75
C SER A 165 2.67 -2.72 -8.64
N GLY A 166 3.68 -3.58 -8.81
CA GLY A 166 3.56 -4.84 -9.52
C GLY A 166 2.60 -5.82 -8.85
N LEU A 167 2.65 -5.89 -7.51
CA LEU A 167 1.73 -6.71 -6.71
C LEU A 167 0.29 -6.23 -6.82
N GLY A 168 0.05 -4.92 -6.70
CA GLY A 168 -1.26 -4.30 -6.90
C GLY A 168 -1.85 -4.58 -8.28
N SER A 169 -1.04 -4.42 -9.33
CA SER A 169 -1.43 -4.75 -10.71
C SER A 169 -1.81 -6.22 -10.89
N ARG A 170 -1.23 -7.13 -10.10
CA ARG A 170 -1.61 -8.55 -10.07
C ARG A 170 -2.92 -8.76 -9.34
N MET A 171 -3.13 -8.09 -8.20
CA MET A 171 -4.36 -8.18 -7.41
C MET A 171 -5.56 -7.64 -8.19
N ALA A 172 -5.41 -6.51 -8.88
CA ALA A 172 -6.47 -5.87 -9.66
C ALA A 172 -7.09 -6.77 -10.76
N LYS A 173 -6.36 -7.80 -11.20
CA LYS A 173 -6.83 -8.76 -12.22
C LYS A 173 -7.84 -9.78 -11.68
N ARG A 174 -7.95 -9.93 -10.35
CA ARG A 174 -8.82 -10.91 -9.71
C ARG A 174 -9.93 -10.19 -8.98
N LYS A 175 -11.18 -10.52 -9.33
CA LYS A 175 -12.33 -10.05 -8.58
C LYS A 175 -12.67 -11.03 -7.47
N ILE A 176 -13.09 -10.53 -6.32
CA ILE A 176 -13.53 -11.36 -5.19
C ILE A 176 -14.86 -12.03 -5.56
N THR A 177 -14.81 -13.35 -5.81
CA THR A 177 -15.97 -14.18 -6.16
C THR A 177 -16.40 -15.11 -5.03
N ASP A 178 -15.49 -15.44 -4.12
CA ASP A 178 -15.64 -16.42 -3.07
C ASP A 178 -14.62 -16.20 -1.94
N GLU A 179 -14.71 -17.04 -0.91
CA GLU A 179 -13.85 -17.06 0.28
C GLU A 179 -12.36 -17.23 -0.07
N LYS A 180 -12.03 -18.11 -1.01
CA LYS A 180 -10.63 -18.43 -1.36
C LYS A 180 -9.94 -17.28 -2.09
N VAL A 181 -10.68 -16.57 -2.95
CA VAL A 181 -10.13 -15.38 -3.62
C VAL A 181 -9.98 -14.22 -2.62
N LEU A 182 -10.89 -14.10 -1.65
CA LEU A 182 -10.76 -13.12 -0.55
C LEU A 182 -9.53 -13.41 0.31
N GLU A 183 -9.35 -14.67 0.72
CA GLU A 183 -8.17 -15.13 1.46
C GLU A 183 -6.87 -14.79 0.73
N TYR A 184 -6.78 -15.14 -0.56
CA TYR A 184 -5.61 -14.82 -1.38
C TYR A 184 -5.32 -13.31 -1.40
N PHE A 185 -6.37 -12.48 -1.53
CA PHE A 185 -6.22 -11.03 -1.51
C PHE A 185 -5.70 -10.54 -0.14
N LEU A 186 -6.31 -10.98 0.96
CA LEU A 186 -5.95 -10.55 2.31
C LEU A 186 -4.54 -10.97 2.70
N HIS A 187 -4.11 -12.18 2.34
CA HIS A 187 -2.73 -12.62 2.53
C HIS A 187 -1.75 -11.65 1.87
N ASN A 188 -1.95 -11.37 0.58
CA ASN A 188 -0.98 -10.59 -0.20
C ASN A 188 -1.03 -9.08 0.10
N SER A 189 -2.20 -8.56 0.52
CA SER A 189 -2.40 -7.11 0.69
C SER A 189 -2.35 -6.64 2.15
N VAL A 190 -2.52 -7.55 3.12
CA VAL A 190 -2.61 -7.21 4.54
C VAL A 190 -1.70 -8.11 5.39
N GLU A 191 -1.93 -9.42 5.39
CA GLU A 191 -1.28 -10.33 6.36
C GLU A 191 0.23 -10.49 6.11
N ASP A 192 0.65 -10.67 4.85
CA ASP A 192 2.07 -10.74 4.49
C ASP A 192 2.80 -9.42 4.77
N PRO A 193 2.26 -8.24 4.40
CA PRO A 193 2.83 -6.97 4.84
C PRO A 193 2.95 -6.83 6.36
N VAL A 194 1.92 -7.23 7.12
CA VAL A 194 1.98 -7.18 8.59
C VAL A 194 3.05 -8.12 9.13
N ARG A 195 3.16 -9.33 8.57
CA ARG A 195 4.22 -10.30 8.91
C ARG A 195 5.60 -9.73 8.59
N ALA A 196 5.79 -9.11 7.41
CA ALA A 196 7.04 -8.46 7.02
C ALA A 196 7.42 -7.33 7.97
N ILE A 197 6.44 -6.53 8.44
CA ILE A 197 6.65 -5.52 9.47
C ILE A 197 7.12 -6.17 10.76
N VAL A 198 6.36 -7.14 11.28
CA VAL A 198 6.67 -7.84 12.53
C VAL A 198 8.05 -8.54 12.48
N ASP A 199 8.44 -9.09 11.33
CA ASP A 199 9.75 -9.68 11.10
C ASP A 199 10.90 -8.67 11.23
N GLN A 200 10.66 -7.38 10.97
CA GLN A 200 11.64 -6.32 11.25
C GLN A 200 11.54 -5.81 12.69
N LEU A 201 10.33 -5.79 13.27
CA LEU A 201 10.12 -5.35 14.65
C LEU A 201 10.81 -6.25 15.66
N LYS A 202 10.79 -7.58 15.44
CA LYS A 202 11.39 -8.56 16.37
C LYS A 202 12.91 -8.43 16.49
N GLU A 203 13.58 -7.85 15.49
CA GLU A 203 15.02 -7.60 15.50
C GLU A 203 15.41 -6.41 16.40
N VAL A 204 14.43 -5.61 16.85
CA VAL A 204 14.64 -4.51 17.78
C VAL A 204 14.24 -4.96 19.19
N GLU A 205 15.25 -5.22 20.03
CA GLU A 205 15.05 -5.81 21.37
C GLU A 205 14.06 -5.02 22.25
N GLY A 206 14.06 -3.69 22.14
CA GLY A 206 13.09 -2.85 22.86
C GLY A 206 11.64 -3.11 22.44
N VAL A 207 11.38 -3.31 21.14
CA VAL A 207 10.03 -3.59 20.62
C VAL A 207 9.63 -5.02 20.98
N ARG A 208 10.56 -5.96 20.83
CA ARG A 208 10.36 -7.36 21.22
C ARG A 208 9.96 -7.49 22.69
N SER A 209 10.62 -6.75 23.57
CA SER A 209 10.32 -6.70 24.99
C SER A 209 9.01 -5.97 25.29
N ALA A 210 8.66 -4.90 24.56
CA ALA A 210 7.44 -4.14 24.82
C ALA A 210 6.14 -4.90 24.49
N PHE A 211 6.18 -5.79 23.49
CA PHE A 211 5.01 -6.48 22.95
C PHE A 211 5.09 -8.01 23.02
N ASP A 212 6.02 -8.58 23.79
CA ASP A 212 6.23 -10.03 23.90
C ASP A 212 6.20 -10.76 22.54
N LEU A 213 6.94 -10.23 21.55
CA LEU A 213 6.85 -10.64 20.14
C LEU A 213 7.40 -12.05 19.86
N GLY A 214 8.16 -12.63 20.80
CA GLY A 214 8.86 -13.88 20.60
C GLY A 214 9.70 -13.87 19.32
N SER A 215 9.47 -14.85 18.45
CA SER A 215 10.12 -14.99 17.13
C SER A 215 9.25 -14.45 15.97
N GLY A 216 8.17 -13.73 16.28
CA GLY A 216 7.23 -13.14 15.32
C GLY A 216 5.85 -13.80 15.35
N ILE A 217 5.01 -13.43 14.38
CA ILE A 217 3.65 -13.94 14.20
C ILE A 217 3.52 -14.76 12.92
N ILE A 218 2.59 -15.72 12.95
CA ILE A 218 2.28 -16.61 11.82
C ILE A 218 0.78 -16.58 11.58
N PHE A 219 0.39 -16.34 10.34
CA PHE A 219 -0.99 -16.49 9.86
C PHE A 219 -1.12 -17.89 9.27
N GLU A 220 -1.95 -18.75 9.87
CA GLU A 220 -2.06 -20.14 9.45
C GLU A 220 -3.54 -20.56 9.29
N ASN A 221 -3.86 -21.06 8.10
CA ASN A 221 -5.19 -21.50 7.73
C ASN A 221 -5.24 -23.03 7.58
N HIS A 222 -5.07 -23.85 8.63
CA HIS A 222 -5.34 -25.30 8.55
C HIS A 222 -5.82 -25.95 9.88
N PRO A 223 -6.71 -26.97 9.81
CA PRO A 223 -7.29 -27.68 10.98
C PRO A 223 -6.30 -28.47 11.85
N HIS A 224 -5.10 -28.76 11.37
CA HIS A 224 -4.11 -29.57 12.10
C HIS A 224 -3.21 -28.76 13.05
N ALA A 225 -3.18 -27.43 12.92
CA ALA A 225 -2.29 -26.57 13.71
C ALA A 225 -2.64 -26.52 15.21
N ILE A 226 -3.85 -26.94 15.60
CA ILE A 226 -4.26 -26.97 17.03
C ILE A 226 -4.19 -28.37 17.64
N SER A 227 -3.89 -29.40 16.84
CA SER A 227 -3.48 -30.70 17.42
C SER A 227 -2.13 -30.58 18.13
N ASP A 228 -1.25 -29.68 17.67
CA ASP A 228 0.06 -29.46 18.28
C ASP A 228 -0.02 -28.63 19.58
N VAL A 229 -1.03 -27.75 19.71
CA VAL A 229 -1.30 -27.03 20.98
C VAL A 229 -1.86 -27.98 22.04
N ALA A 230 -2.43 -29.12 21.64
CA ALA A 230 -2.89 -30.16 22.56
C ALA A 230 -1.74 -30.98 23.18
N GLU A 231 -0.48 -30.87 22.71
CA GLU A 231 0.65 -31.57 23.36
C GLU A 231 0.93 -31.08 24.78
N GLU A 232 0.56 -29.84 25.15
CA GLU A 232 0.63 -29.39 26.56
C GLU A 232 -0.36 -30.12 27.49
N VAL A 233 -1.30 -30.89 26.94
CA VAL A 233 -2.19 -31.78 27.73
C VAL A 233 -1.73 -33.24 27.68
N VAL A 234 -0.82 -33.61 26.77
CA VAL A 234 -0.33 -34.99 26.61
C VAL A 234 0.78 -35.33 27.60
N ASP A 235 1.53 -34.34 28.10
CA ASP A 235 2.62 -34.58 29.07
C ASP A 235 2.15 -34.88 30.51
N ARG A 236 0.84 -35.11 30.70
CA ARG A 236 0.24 -35.61 31.95
C ARG A 236 -0.18 -37.08 31.90
N ASN A 237 0.08 -37.79 30.80
CA ASN A 237 -0.36 -39.18 30.59
C ASN A 237 0.64 -40.27 31.03
N THR A 238 1.45 -40.03 32.06
CA THR A 238 2.26 -41.09 32.72
C THR A 238 1.64 -41.61 34.02
N ALA A 239 0.30 -41.54 34.17
CA ALA A 239 -0.41 -42.22 35.26
C ALA A 239 -1.71 -42.89 34.76
N PRO A 240 -2.16 -44.00 35.40
CA PRO A 240 -3.27 -44.81 34.90
C PRO A 240 -4.60 -44.06 34.97
N THR A 241 -5.33 -44.09 33.86
CA THR A 241 -6.58 -43.37 33.58
C THR A 241 -7.74 -43.77 34.50
N PRO A 242 -8.51 -42.81 35.07
CA PRO A 242 -9.90 -43.04 35.48
C PRO A 242 -10.86 -42.94 34.26
N PRO A 243 -12.10 -43.45 34.34
CA PRO A 243 -13.02 -43.49 33.20
C PRO A 243 -13.50 -42.08 32.82
N SER A 244 -13.21 -41.65 31.59
CA SER A 244 -13.63 -40.36 31.05
C SER A 244 -15.14 -40.31 30.78
N THR A 245 -15.77 -39.21 31.21
CA THR A 245 -17.15 -38.84 30.87
C THR A 245 -17.25 -38.45 29.39
N PRO A 246 -18.30 -38.86 28.64
CA PRO A 246 -18.46 -38.45 27.24
C PRO A 246 -18.75 -36.94 27.16
N GLY A 247 -17.82 -36.17 26.58
CA GLY A 247 -18.00 -34.72 26.34
C GLY A 247 -16.75 -33.85 26.53
N SER A 248 -15.64 -34.38 27.05
CA SER A 248 -14.45 -33.58 27.40
C SER A 248 -13.23 -33.85 26.50
N ARG A 249 -13.41 -33.88 25.18
CA ARG A 249 -12.28 -33.82 24.24
C ARG A 249 -12.50 -32.66 23.29
N LEU A 250 -11.62 -31.66 23.38
CA LEU A 250 -11.42 -30.60 22.38
C LEU A 250 -11.21 -31.28 21.03
N ASP A 251 -12.19 -31.17 20.13
CA ASP A 251 -12.08 -31.68 18.77
C ASP A 251 -11.80 -30.52 17.82
N LEU A 252 -10.62 -29.93 17.99
CA LEU A 252 -10.14 -28.78 17.21
C LEU A 252 -9.96 -29.10 15.72
N ASN A 253 -10.07 -30.39 15.35
CA ASN A 253 -10.22 -30.86 13.98
C ASN A 253 -11.53 -30.38 13.29
N GLN A 254 -12.43 -29.71 14.01
CA GLN A 254 -13.68 -29.15 13.47
C GLN A 254 -13.55 -27.70 12.96
N LEU A 255 -12.35 -27.10 13.00
CA LEU A 255 -12.12 -25.82 12.33
C LEU A 255 -12.29 -25.95 10.82
N ARG A 256 -12.96 -24.96 10.23
CA ARG A 256 -13.28 -24.95 8.80
C ARG A 256 -12.09 -24.42 7.98
N PRO A 257 -11.99 -24.76 6.69
CA PRO A 257 -10.95 -24.25 5.77
C PRO A 257 -10.93 -22.73 5.57
N ASP A 258 -11.88 -21.98 6.13
CA ASP A 258 -12.06 -20.53 5.90
C ASP A 258 -11.55 -19.70 7.11
N GLN A 259 -10.68 -20.27 7.94
CA GLN A 259 -10.32 -19.76 9.27
C GLN A 259 -8.83 -19.62 9.45
N ILE A 260 -8.40 -18.41 9.81
CA ILE A 260 -7.00 -18.13 10.05
C ILE A 260 -6.77 -18.01 11.54
N CYS A 261 -5.92 -18.89 12.06
CA CYS A 261 -5.40 -18.76 13.40
C CYS A 261 -4.10 -17.97 13.33
N ILE A 262 -3.97 -16.96 14.19
CA ILE A 262 -2.75 -16.17 14.29
C ILE A 262 -2.01 -16.65 15.52
N TYR A 263 -0.77 -17.08 15.30
CA TYR A 263 0.09 -17.62 16.35
C TYR A 263 1.27 -16.71 16.60
N ARG A 264 1.66 -16.60 17.87
CA ARG A 264 3.01 -16.19 18.26
C ARG A 264 3.92 -17.41 18.27
N SER A 265 5.11 -17.28 17.68
CA SER A 265 6.18 -18.26 17.82
C SER A 265 7.05 -17.91 19.03
N ASP A 266 7.16 -18.81 20.01
CA ASP A 266 7.87 -18.51 21.27
C ASP A 266 9.40 -18.45 21.08
N ASN A 267 10.00 -19.41 20.36
CA ASN A 267 11.45 -19.49 20.13
C ASN A 267 11.79 -19.96 18.71
N ALA A 268 12.90 -19.46 18.16
CA ALA A 268 13.43 -19.90 16.88
C ALA A 268 13.78 -21.40 16.93
N GLY A 269 13.06 -22.21 16.14
CA GLY A 269 13.23 -23.66 16.08
C GLY A 269 12.36 -24.48 17.04
N SER A 270 11.52 -23.85 17.86
CA SER A 270 10.50 -24.56 18.65
C SER A 270 9.23 -24.76 17.83
N THR A 271 8.59 -25.92 17.99
CA THR A 271 7.22 -26.18 17.49
C THR A 271 6.15 -25.53 18.37
N ARG A 272 6.52 -25.04 19.57
CA ARG A 272 5.59 -24.42 20.51
C ARG A 272 5.13 -23.06 19.99
N ARG A 273 3.82 -22.94 19.79
CA ARG A 273 3.14 -21.75 19.30
C ARG A 273 1.98 -21.44 20.22
N THR A 274 1.76 -20.15 20.47
CA THR A 274 0.61 -19.68 21.26
C THR A 274 -0.35 -18.97 20.32
N MET A 275 -1.60 -19.39 20.27
CA MET A 275 -2.63 -18.69 19.49
C MET A 275 -2.95 -17.36 20.18
N ILE A 276 -2.88 -16.25 19.44
CA ILE A 276 -3.11 -14.90 19.98
C ILE A 276 -4.49 -14.36 19.63
N TYR A 277 -5.00 -14.66 18.44
CA TYR A 277 -6.37 -14.40 18.04
C TYR A 277 -6.72 -15.23 16.79
N ILE A 278 -8.01 -15.26 16.48
CA ILE A 278 -8.54 -15.89 15.27
C ILE A 278 -9.12 -14.85 14.33
N SER A 279 -9.14 -15.17 13.04
CA SER A 279 -9.65 -14.33 11.98
C SER A 279 -10.57 -15.14 11.06
N GLU A 280 -11.81 -14.67 10.91
CA GLU A 280 -12.84 -15.30 10.06
C GLU A 280 -13.10 -14.44 8.83
N TYR A 281 -13.10 -15.06 7.65
CA TYR A 281 -13.32 -14.39 6.37
C TYR A 281 -14.73 -14.61 5.85
N LYS A 282 -15.40 -13.51 5.49
CA LYS A 282 -16.73 -13.55 4.86
C LYS A 282 -16.71 -12.79 3.55
N PRO A 283 -17.08 -13.42 2.42
CA PRO A 283 -17.06 -12.71 1.15
C PRO A 283 -17.97 -11.48 1.17
N PRO A 284 -17.53 -10.37 0.57
CA PRO A 284 -18.25 -9.10 0.61
C PRO A 284 -19.63 -9.18 -0.06
N HIS A 285 -19.84 -10.10 -1.01
CA HIS A 285 -21.16 -10.33 -1.62
C HIS A 285 -22.14 -11.11 -0.73
N LYS A 286 -21.67 -11.76 0.34
CA LYS A 286 -22.48 -12.46 1.35
C LYS A 286 -22.71 -11.60 2.59
N LEU A 287 -21.69 -10.85 3.03
CA LEU A 287 -21.75 -9.88 4.12
C LEU A 287 -21.15 -8.56 3.64
N THR A 288 -21.98 -7.56 3.40
CA THR A 288 -21.56 -6.28 2.83
C THR A 288 -21.26 -5.28 3.95
N ALA A 289 -20.47 -4.25 3.65
CA ALA A 289 -20.26 -3.13 4.57
C ALA A 289 -21.60 -2.51 5.10
N PRO A 290 -22.64 -2.27 4.27
CA PRO A 290 -23.95 -1.85 4.77
C PRO A 290 -24.63 -2.84 5.74
N HIS A 291 -24.48 -4.16 5.53
CA HIS A 291 -24.98 -5.14 6.51
C HIS A 291 -24.27 -5.00 7.86
N LEU A 292 -22.95 -4.80 7.85
CA LEU A 292 -22.17 -4.61 9.07
C LEU A 292 -22.54 -3.31 9.77
N ARG A 293 -22.61 -2.17 9.06
CA ARG A 293 -22.97 -0.87 9.65
C ARG A 293 -24.32 -0.89 10.38
N LEU A 294 -25.33 -1.56 9.83
CA LEU A 294 -26.65 -1.66 10.45
C LEU A 294 -26.76 -2.80 11.47
N GLY A 295 -26.08 -3.93 11.21
CA GLY A 295 -26.15 -5.11 12.07
C GLY A 295 -25.32 -5.00 13.33
N LEU A 296 -24.24 -4.22 13.31
CA LEU A 296 -23.39 -3.93 14.46
C LEU A 296 -23.97 -2.77 15.28
N ARG A 297 -24.81 -3.13 16.26
CA ARG A 297 -25.35 -2.18 17.24
C ARG A 297 -25.37 -2.80 18.64
N PRO A 298 -25.43 -1.98 19.70
CA PRO A 298 -25.76 -2.48 21.03
C PRO A 298 -27.07 -3.30 20.99
N MET A 299 -27.01 -4.57 21.37
CA MET A 299 -28.19 -5.45 21.40
C MET A 299 -28.00 -6.68 22.27
N ASN A 300 -29.12 -7.31 22.65
CA ASN A 300 -29.13 -8.66 23.18
C ASN A 300 -29.43 -9.63 22.03
N ILE A 301 -28.47 -10.45 21.60
CA ILE A 301 -28.60 -11.26 20.39
C ILE A 301 -29.75 -12.27 20.51
N TYR A 302 -29.91 -12.89 21.67
CA TYR A 302 -31.00 -13.85 21.88
C TYR A 302 -32.37 -13.19 21.78
N LYS A 303 -32.57 -12.04 22.43
CA LYS A 303 -33.85 -11.32 22.42
C LYS A 303 -34.14 -10.68 21.08
N ASP A 304 -33.16 -9.96 20.53
CA ASP A 304 -33.36 -9.03 19.42
C ASP A 304 -33.19 -9.71 18.05
N VAL A 305 -32.49 -10.85 17.98
CA VAL A 305 -32.24 -11.59 16.74
C VAL A 305 -32.83 -13.00 16.77
N VAL A 306 -32.45 -13.84 17.76
CA VAL A 306 -32.83 -15.26 17.78
C VAL A 306 -34.33 -15.45 18.04
N ASN A 307 -34.86 -14.76 19.05
CA ASN A 307 -36.24 -14.87 19.51
C ASN A 307 -37.17 -13.81 18.92
N ARG A 308 -36.74 -13.09 17.88
CA ARG A 308 -37.54 -12.06 17.23
C ARG A 308 -38.75 -12.69 16.53
N LYS A 309 -39.95 -12.35 17.01
CA LYS A 309 -41.22 -12.97 16.56
C LYS A 309 -41.68 -12.50 15.18
N THR A 310 -41.35 -11.27 14.80
CA THR A 310 -41.92 -10.61 13.62
C THR A 310 -40.84 -10.33 12.58
N ILE A 311 -41.11 -10.73 11.35
CA ILE A 311 -40.31 -10.39 10.17
C ILE A 311 -40.95 -9.18 9.49
N PRO A 312 -40.25 -8.04 9.34
CA PRO A 312 -40.78 -6.90 8.60
C PRO A 312 -41.19 -7.30 7.18
N THR A 313 -42.36 -6.83 6.75
CA THR A 313 -42.92 -7.15 5.43
C THR A 313 -42.24 -6.35 4.33
N SER A 314 -42.51 -6.67 3.06
CA SER A 314 -41.99 -5.90 1.92
C SER A 314 -42.52 -4.46 1.82
N VAL A 315 -43.46 -4.08 2.69
CA VAL A 315 -44.02 -2.72 2.77
C VAL A 315 -43.02 -1.73 3.35
N ASP A 316 -42.08 -2.21 4.19
CA ASP A 316 -40.99 -1.42 4.75
C ASP A 316 -39.64 -2.05 4.37
N PRO A 317 -39.08 -1.68 3.20
CA PRO A 317 -37.81 -2.22 2.71
C PRO A 317 -36.63 -1.96 3.66
N ASP A 318 -36.62 -0.82 4.36
CA ASP A 318 -35.54 -0.43 5.25
C ASP A 318 -35.54 -1.27 6.52
N ALA A 319 -36.71 -1.43 7.17
CA ALA A 319 -36.85 -2.32 8.32
C ALA A 319 -36.54 -3.78 7.95
N ARG A 320 -36.91 -4.20 6.75
CA ARG A 320 -36.59 -5.54 6.24
C ARG A 320 -35.09 -5.72 6.00
N PHE A 321 -34.42 -4.72 5.44
CA PHE A 321 -32.97 -4.74 5.26
C PHE A 321 -32.25 -4.78 6.61
N GLN A 322 -32.66 -3.95 7.58
CA GLN A 322 -32.11 -3.98 8.94
C GLN A 322 -32.28 -5.36 9.60
N TYR A 323 -33.47 -5.97 9.50
CA TYR A 323 -33.71 -7.31 10.02
C TYR A 323 -32.74 -8.35 9.42
N HIS A 324 -32.46 -8.27 8.12
CA HIS A 324 -31.50 -9.16 7.47
C HIS A 324 -30.05 -8.84 7.86
N ALA A 325 -29.70 -7.56 7.96
CA ALA A 325 -28.38 -7.09 8.39
C ALA A 325 -28.04 -7.59 9.81
N GLU A 326 -28.97 -7.44 10.76
CA GLU A 326 -28.83 -7.93 12.14
C GLU A 326 -28.64 -9.45 12.18
N ARG A 327 -29.45 -10.20 11.41
CA ARG A 327 -29.36 -11.66 11.35
C ARG A 327 -28.04 -12.15 10.74
N LEU A 328 -27.60 -11.56 9.63
CA LEU A 328 -26.36 -11.94 8.96
C LEU A 328 -25.14 -11.61 9.83
N THR A 329 -25.12 -10.41 10.41
CA THR A 329 -24.04 -9.95 11.29
C THR A 329 -23.97 -10.80 12.55
N ALA A 330 -25.09 -11.05 13.23
CA ALA A 330 -25.12 -11.89 14.41
C ALA A 330 -24.68 -13.33 14.12
N ALA A 331 -25.07 -13.89 12.96
CA ALA A 331 -24.62 -15.23 12.57
C ALA A 331 -23.10 -15.29 12.33
N ALA A 332 -22.52 -14.29 11.65
CA ALA A 332 -21.08 -14.21 11.42
C ALA A 332 -20.30 -14.03 12.72
N ILE A 333 -20.73 -13.12 13.59
CA ILE A 333 -20.11 -12.87 14.89
C ILE A 333 -20.21 -14.08 15.82
N THR A 334 -21.37 -14.75 15.86
CA THR A 334 -21.56 -15.98 16.64
C THR A 334 -20.56 -17.05 16.22
N GLN A 335 -20.26 -17.15 14.92
CA GLN A 335 -19.24 -18.07 14.45
C GLN A 335 -17.86 -17.72 15.00
N THR A 336 -17.40 -16.47 14.87
CA THR A 336 -16.09 -16.06 15.38
C THR A 336 -16.02 -16.20 16.91
N TYR A 337 -17.03 -15.72 17.62
CA TYR A 337 -17.13 -15.81 19.09
C TYR A 337 -17.02 -17.26 19.58
N HIS A 338 -17.68 -18.21 18.92
CA HIS A 338 -17.62 -19.62 19.31
C HIS A 338 -16.18 -20.15 19.36
N TYR A 339 -15.37 -19.81 18.36
CA TYR A 339 -13.97 -20.21 18.35
C TYR A 339 -13.11 -19.40 19.31
N MET A 340 -13.44 -18.13 19.59
CA MET A 340 -12.79 -17.38 20.67
C MET A 340 -12.99 -18.10 22.01
N ILE A 341 -14.21 -18.57 22.29
CA ILE A 341 -14.52 -19.30 23.51
C ILE A 341 -13.85 -20.67 23.55
N GLU A 342 -13.92 -21.45 22.47
CA GLU A 342 -13.27 -22.77 22.41
C GLU A 342 -11.75 -22.69 22.50
N GLY A 343 -11.15 -21.64 21.93
CA GLY A 343 -9.71 -21.40 21.97
C GLY A 343 -9.22 -20.63 23.20
N GLY A 344 -10.11 -20.19 24.10
CA GLY A 344 -9.73 -19.38 25.26
C GLY A 344 -9.12 -18.02 24.88
N LEU A 345 -9.55 -17.42 23.77
CA LEU A 345 -8.98 -16.19 23.22
C LEU A 345 -9.75 -14.94 23.66
N GLU A 346 -9.02 -13.92 24.11
CA GLU A 346 -9.59 -12.60 24.40
C GLU A 346 -9.95 -11.84 23.11
N TYR A 347 -9.19 -12.05 22.03
CA TYR A 347 -9.28 -11.27 20.79
C TYR A 347 -9.71 -12.11 19.59
N GLY A 348 -10.46 -11.49 18.68
CA GLY A 348 -10.88 -12.10 17.42
C GLY A 348 -11.11 -11.05 16.34
N LEU A 349 -11.15 -11.50 15.09
CA LEU A 349 -11.32 -10.65 13.92
C LEU A 349 -12.30 -11.27 12.94
N LEU A 350 -13.16 -10.44 12.35
CA LEU A 350 -14.03 -10.81 11.22
C LEU A 350 -13.81 -9.79 10.11
N THR A 351 -13.51 -10.22 8.89
CA THR A 351 -13.30 -9.28 7.76
C THR A 351 -14.03 -9.71 6.50
N THR A 352 -14.42 -8.70 5.73
CA THR A 352 -14.99 -8.87 4.38
C THR A 352 -14.06 -8.38 3.28
N GLY A 353 -12.85 -7.96 3.63
CA GLY A 353 -11.95 -7.20 2.76
C GLY A 353 -12.29 -5.71 2.71
N GLU A 354 -13.57 -5.34 2.55
CA GLU A 354 -14.01 -3.93 2.60
C GLU A 354 -14.03 -3.37 4.02
N ALA A 355 -14.42 -4.21 4.98
CA ALA A 355 -14.61 -3.83 6.37
C ALA A 355 -14.01 -4.87 7.30
N ILE A 356 -13.53 -4.40 8.45
CA ILE A 356 -12.89 -5.21 9.49
C ILE A 356 -13.69 -5.00 10.78
N VAL A 357 -14.01 -6.10 11.46
CA VAL A 357 -14.66 -6.09 12.77
C VAL A 357 -13.69 -6.69 13.78
N PHE A 358 -13.13 -5.83 14.62
CA PHE A 358 -12.29 -6.24 15.73
C PHE A 358 -13.17 -6.62 16.91
N LEU A 359 -12.92 -7.79 17.49
CA LEU A 359 -13.73 -8.38 18.56
C LEU A 359 -12.89 -8.59 19.81
N LYS A 360 -13.51 -8.37 20.96
CA LYS A 360 -12.91 -8.62 22.27
C LYS A 360 -13.91 -9.21 23.25
N VAL A 361 -13.52 -10.31 23.89
CA VAL A 361 -14.20 -10.89 25.05
C VAL A 361 -13.56 -10.32 26.32
N ASP A 362 -14.38 -9.91 27.28
CA ASP A 362 -13.89 -9.71 28.65
C ASP A 362 -14.20 -10.99 29.44
N TRP A 363 -13.17 -11.72 29.88
CA TRP A 363 -13.35 -12.97 30.63
C TRP A 363 -14.07 -12.79 31.99
N ARG A 364 -14.23 -11.54 32.47
CA ARG A 364 -15.09 -11.23 33.62
C ARG A 364 -16.58 -11.22 33.28
N GLU A 365 -16.93 -10.94 32.03
CA GLU A 365 -18.31 -10.94 31.50
C GLU A 365 -18.30 -11.61 30.11
N PRO A 366 -18.00 -12.93 30.00
CA PRO A 366 -17.75 -13.58 28.71
C PRO A 366 -18.98 -13.55 27.78
N GLU A 367 -20.18 -13.44 28.34
CA GLU A 367 -21.43 -13.27 27.58
C GLU A 367 -21.51 -11.95 26.79
N THR A 368 -20.65 -10.98 27.08
CA THR A 368 -20.56 -9.72 26.37
C THR A 368 -19.41 -9.74 25.39
N LEU A 369 -19.74 -9.55 24.11
CA LEU A 369 -18.76 -9.37 23.05
C LEU A 369 -18.65 -7.88 22.69
N LEU A 370 -17.44 -7.35 22.81
CA LEU A 370 -17.11 -6.00 22.37
C LEU A 370 -16.73 -6.01 20.89
N TYR A 371 -17.15 -4.99 20.15
CA TYR A 371 -16.81 -4.85 18.72
C TYR A 371 -16.34 -3.44 18.34
N HIS A 372 -15.42 -3.35 17.38
CA HIS A 372 -15.11 -2.12 16.66
C HIS A 372 -15.17 -2.39 15.16
N LEU A 373 -15.96 -1.59 14.43
CA LEU A 373 -16.06 -1.66 12.97
C LEU A 373 -15.09 -0.65 12.37
N ALA A 374 -14.26 -1.12 11.45
CA ALA A 374 -13.37 -0.29 10.67
C ALA A 374 -13.54 -0.50 9.17
N GLU A 375 -13.37 0.58 8.40
CA GLU A 375 -13.53 0.61 6.95
C GLU A 375 -12.32 1.34 6.31
N PRO A 376 -11.20 0.63 6.07
CA PRO A 376 -9.91 1.25 5.79
C PRO A 376 -9.91 2.30 4.68
N ASP A 377 -10.54 2.03 3.53
CA ASP A 377 -10.60 2.99 2.42
C ASP A 377 -11.34 4.28 2.78
N SER A 378 -12.45 4.15 3.52
CA SER A 378 -13.25 5.29 3.96
C SER A 378 -12.53 6.10 5.04
N GLU A 379 -11.88 5.40 5.97
CA GLU A 379 -11.16 6.03 7.08
C GLU A 379 -9.90 6.76 6.66
N VAL A 380 -9.10 6.17 5.75
CA VAL A 380 -7.91 6.82 5.20
C VAL A 380 -8.29 8.10 4.46
N SER A 381 -9.38 8.06 3.68
CA SER A 381 -9.90 9.25 2.99
C SER A 381 -10.38 10.33 3.97
N ALA A 382 -10.99 9.93 5.08
CA ALA A 382 -11.47 10.86 6.12
C ALA A 382 -10.34 11.42 7.01
N HIS A 383 -9.25 10.67 7.20
CA HIS A 383 -8.16 11.03 8.12
C HIS A 383 -6.78 10.93 7.45
N PRO A 384 -6.50 11.72 6.40
CA PRO A 384 -5.26 11.59 5.60
C PRO A 384 -3.98 11.81 6.43
N ASN A 385 -4.03 12.66 7.46
CA ASN A 385 -2.87 12.94 8.33
C ASN A 385 -2.55 11.78 9.31
N HIS A 386 -3.48 10.83 9.48
CA HIS A 386 -3.33 9.67 10.36
C HIS A 386 -3.52 8.37 9.58
N PHE A 387 -3.20 8.37 8.28
CA PHE A 387 -3.45 7.23 7.39
C PHE A 387 -2.88 5.92 7.96
N HIS A 388 -1.71 5.95 8.58
CA HIS A 388 -1.03 4.78 9.14
C HIS A 388 -1.86 4.06 10.22
N LEU A 389 -2.77 4.77 10.90
CA LEU A 389 -3.72 4.19 11.85
C LEU A 389 -5.00 3.64 11.18
N CYS A 390 -5.31 4.11 9.98
CA CYS A 390 -6.56 3.80 9.27
C CYS A 390 -6.42 2.73 8.19
N THR A 391 -5.22 2.52 7.63
CA THR A 391 -5.02 1.47 6.62
C THR A 391 -5.28 0.07 7.19
N ALA A 392 -5.67 -0.88 6.34
CA ALA A 392 -5.87 -2.27 6.76
C ALA A 392 -4.60 -2.88 7.39
N VAL A 393 -3.42 -2.63 6.79
CA VAL A 393 -2.12 -3.06 7.32
C VAL A 393 -1.87 -2.45 8.70
N GLY A 394 -2.07 -1.14 8.85
CA GLY A 394 -1.86 -0.45 10.13
C GLY A 394 -2.80 -0.92 11.23
N GLN A 395 -4.07 -1.14 10.90
CA GLN A 395 -5.06 -1.65 11.86
C GLN A 395 -4.77 -3.09 12.27
N TYR A 396 -4.42 -3.97 11.33
CA TYR A 396 -4.02 -5.34 11.65
C TYR A 396 -2.73 -5.35 12.50
N LEU A 397 -1.73 -4.55 12.15
CA LEU A 397 -0.49 -4.44 12.91
C LEU A 397 -0.77 -4.05 14.36
N ALA A 398 -1.52 -2.96 14.58
CA ALA A 398 -1.86 -2.53 15.93
C ALA A 398 -2.66 -3.60 16.68
N PHE A 399 -3.61 -4.25 16.01
CA PHE A 399 -4.42 -5.30 16.62
C PHE A 399 -3.58 -6.53 17.02
N SER A 400 -2.65 -6.96 16.17
CA SER A 400 -1.73 -8.07 16.49
C SER A 400 -0.83 -7.72 17.68
N LEU A 401 -0.29 -6.49 17.73
CA LEU A 401 0.53 -6.02 18.85
C LEU A 401 -0.29 -5.88 20.15
N MET A 402 -1.55 -5.44 20.06
CA MET A 402 -2.48 -5.41 21.19
C MET A 402 -2.79 -6.81 21.73
N ALA A 403 -2.98 -7.78 20.83
CA ALA A 403 -3.28 -9.16 21.20
C ALA A 403 -2.10 -9.89 21.83
N LEU A 404 -0.87 -9.54 21.46
CA LEU A 404 0.34 -10.05 22.11
C LEU A 404 0.52 -9.51 23.53
N GLY A 405 0.21 -8.23 23.74
CA GLY A 405 0.25 -7.57 25.05
C GLY A 405 1.67 -7.42 25.64
N PRO A 406 1.80 -6.82 26.83
CA PRO A 406 3.08 -6.73 27.52
C PRO A 406 3.50 -8.11 28.11
N PRO A 407 4.81 -8.37 28.29
CA PRO A 407 5.29 -9.64 28.82
C PRO A 407 4.70 -9.97 30.19
N GLY A 408 4.22 -11.21 30.36
CA GLY A 408 3.75 -11.72 31.65
C GLY A 408 2.30 -11.37 32.00
N GLU A 409 1.62 -10.50 31.24
CA GLU A 409 0.16 -10.40 31.26
C GLU A 409 -0.46 -11.52 30.40
N ARG A 410 -0.22 -12.79 30.74
CA ARG A 410 -1.08 -13.87 30.19
C ARG A 410 -2.45 -13.73 30.85
N ARG A 411 -3.46 -13.39 30.07
CA ARG A 411 -4.87 -13.23 30.50
C ARG A 411 -5.64 -14.52 30.35
#